data_AF-A0A925PBF7-F1
#
_entry.id   AF-A0A925PBF7-F1
#
_cell.length_a   1.000
_cell.length_b   1.000
_cell.length_c   1.000
_cell.angle_alpha   90.00
_cell.angle_beta   90.00
_cell.angle_gamma   90.00
#
_symmetry.space_group_name_H-M   'P 1'
#
loop_
_entity.id
_entity.type
_entity.pdbx_description
1 polymer ?
#
loop_
_entity_poly.entity_id
_entity_poly.type
_entity_poly.pdbx_seq_one_letter_code
_entity_poly.pdbx_strand_id
1 'polypeptide(L)'
;LVLISPALEFALLHGEDYDPLPWALGLPSYAAVNLESKGVTGREALSVALQEAERYALSDYMVALASGAAKGRETASDTVARLTGLPVEIVRRNFARIPPSLFIKEFDRANRQVLSRYDGSVSGPDPNPASSWPRGPDPVLDSTVPLWTGAFVQYAQDELGYKTDATYRLLNREVRPKWDFGTSPTRQGYAGALEDIQDARAANRALEVLIATGYTDLITPYLAQTYLVNQLSPLEGASPIAIEDYAGGHMLYLRPDSRRALKKDVEAMYERALKSSPQG
;
A
#
# COMPACT_ATOMS: atom_id res chain seq x y z
N LEU A 1 -13.17 12.39 6.27
CA LEU A 1 -11.81 11.90 6.54
C LEU A 1 -11.22 11.38 5.23
N VAL A 2 -10.05 11.86 4.83
CA VAL A 2 -9.33 11.34 3.65
C VAL A 2 -8.09 10.62 4.14
N LEU A 3 -7.96 9.34 3.81
CA LEU A 3 -6.84 8.47 4.18
C LEU A 3 -6.09 8.11 2.91
N ILE A 4 -4.79 8.39 2.84
CA ILE A 4 -3.96 8.08 1.68
C ILE A 4 -3.05 6.92 2.04
N SER A 5 -3.19 5.80 1.32
CA SER A 5 -2.44 4.56 1.49
C SER A 5 -2.25 4.17 2.97
N PRO A 6 -3.36 4.03 3.73
CA PRO A 6 -3.29 3.88 5.18
C PRO A 6 -2.82 2.48 5.60
N ALA A 7 -2.09 2.43 6.71
CA ALA A 7 -1.87 1.21 7.47
C ALA A 7 -3.01 1.03 8.49
N LEU A 8 -4.19 0.55 8.03
CA LEU A 8 -5.37 0.43 8.89
C LEU A 8 -5.24 -0.69 9.92
N GLU A 9 -4.62 -1.80 9.56
CA GLU A 9 -4.34 -2.93 10.45
C GLU A 9 -2.92 -3.44 10.19
N PHE A 10 -2.00 -3.22 11.15
CA PHE A 10 -0.58 -3.56 10.99
C PHE A 10 -0.35 -5.08 10.93
N ALA A 11 -1.29 -5.89 11.42
CA ALA A 11 -1.25 -7.35 11.34
C ALA A 11 -1.15 -7.82 9.88
N LEU A 12 -1.87 -7.15 8.98
CA LEU A 12 -1.89 -7.51 7.56
C LEU A 12 -0.65 -7.01 6.79
N LEU A 13 0.11 -6.08 7.37
CA LEU A 13 1.35 -5.56 6.77
C LEU A 13 2.59 -6.36 7.15
N HIS A 14 2.56 -6.99 8.32
CA HIS A 14 3.69 -7.68 8.93
C HIS A 14 3.49 -9.18 9.07
N GLY A 15 2.58 -9.73 8.25
CA GLY A 15 2.17 -11.13 8.25
C GLY A 15 3.23 -12.13 8.68
N GLU A 16 2.84 -13.06 9.53
CA GLU A 16 3.72 -14.14 9.97
C GLU A 16 3.80 -15.26 8.90
N ASP A 17 4.85 -16.06 8.94
CA ASP A 17 5.14 -17.10 7.93
C ASP A 17 4.00 -18.12 7.73
N TYR A 18 3.11 -18.25 8.72
CA TYR A 18 2.00 -19.19 8.74
C TYR A 18 0.63 -18.56 8.44
N ASP A 19 0.54 -17.24 8.27
CA ASP A 19 -0.69 -16.56 7.87
C ASP A 19 -0.77 -16.44 6.34
N PRO A 20 -1.74 -17.09 5.67
CA PRO A 20 -1.88 -17.01 4.21
C PRO A 20 -2.35 -15.63 3.72
N LEU A 21 -3.08 -14.87 4.54
CA LEU A 21 -3.83 -13.70 4.09
C LEU A 21 -2.93 -12.53 3.63
N PRO A 22 -1.85 -12.15 4.33
CA PRO A 22 -0.94 -11.11 3.87
C PRO A 22 -0.31 -11.40 2.50
N TRP A 23 0.01 -12.67 2.22
CA TRP A 23 0.54 -13.07 0.91
C TRP A 23 -0.50 -12.90 -0.20
N ALA A 24 -1.76 -13.25 0.06
CA ALA A 24 -2.85 -13.08 -0.87
C ALA A 24 -3.12 -11.60 -1.16
N LEU A 25 -3.23 -10.77 -0.11
CA LEU A 25 -3.55 -9.35 -0.24
C LEU A 25 -2.45 -8.54 -0.95
N GLY A 26 -1.18 -8.97 -0.87
CA GLY A 26 -0.07 -8.34 -1.60
C GLY A 26 0.01 -8.70 -3.09
N LEU A 27 -0.53 -9.84 -3.51
CA LEU A 27 -0.36 -10.38 -4.86
C LEU A 27 -0.86 -9.44 -5.97
N PRO A 28 -2.03 -8.78 -5.86
CA PRO A 28 -2.50 -7.87 -6.91
C PRO A 28 -1.61 -6.66 -7.11
N SER A 29 -0.96 -6.14 -6.06
CA SER A 29 -0.02 -5.02 -6.21
C SER A 29 1.24 -5.43 -6.99
N TYR A 30 1.71 -6.66 -6.82
CA TYR A 30 2.79 -7.21 -7.67
C TYR A 30 2.32 -7.41 -9.12
N ALA A 31 1.08 -7.84 -9.32
CA ALA A 31 0.49 -7.97 -10.64
C ALA A 31 0.35 -6.60 -11.33
N ALA A 32 0.00 -5.55 -10.59
CA ALA A 32 -0.09 -4.18 -11.10
C ALA A 32 1.27 -3.70 -11.60
N VAL A 33 2.36 -3.96 -10.88
CA VAL A 33 3.73 -3.63 -11.31
C VAL A 33 4.08 -4.34 -12.62
N ASN A 34 3.78 -5.64 -12.72
CA ASN A 34 3.99 -6.41 -13.95
C ASN A 34 3.17 -5.87 -15.14
N LEU A 35 1.92 -5.48 -14.89
CA LEU A 35 1.03 -4.88 -15.90
C LEU A 35 1.55 -3.52 -16.39
N GLU A 36 1.95 -2.64 -15.47
CA GLU A 36 2.53 -1.34 -15.83
C GLU A 36 3.83 -1.49 -16.62
N SER A 37 4.68 -2.47 -16.26
CA SER A 37 5.90 -2.78 -17.03
C SER A 37 5.63 -3.21 -18.49
N LYS A 38 4.40 -3.65 -18.76
CA LYS A 38 3.91 -4.06 -20.09
C LYS A 38 3.07 -2.97 -20.77
N GLY A 39 3.01 -1.78 -20.18
CA GLY A 39 2.32 -0.61 -20.73
C GLY A 39 0.84 -0.48 -20.35
N VAL A 40 0.30 -1.39 -19.53
CA VAL A 40 -1.06 -1.23 -18.97
C VAL A 40 -0.98 -0.23 -17.83
N THR A 41 -1.26 1.03 -18.13
CA THR A 41 -1.14 2.15 -17.20
C THR A 41 -2.45 2.92 -17.11
N GLY A 42 -2.63 3.67 -16.01
CA GLY A 42 -3.85 4.44 -15.76
C GLY A 42 -4.89 3.67 -14.94
N ARG A 43 -5.73 4.42 -14.23
CA ARG A 43 -6.65 3.90 -13.21
C ARG A 43 -7.67 2.90 -13.79
N GLU A 44 -8.32 3.27 -14.89
CA GLU A 44 -9.38 2.48 -15.50
C GLU A 44 -8.84 1.19 -16.13
N ALA A 45 -7.70 1.28 -16.83
CA ALA A 45 -7.07 0.13 -17.47
C ALA A 45 -6.58 -0.89 -16.43
N LEU A 46 -5.96 -0.42 -15.34
CA LEU A 46 -5.53 -1.28 -14.23
C LEU A 46 -6.72 -1.92 -13.51
N SER A 47 -7.78 -1.16 -13.24
CA SER A 47 -9.01 -1.67 -12.61
C SER A 47 -9.60 -2.86 -13.37
N VAL A 48 -9.60 -2.82 -14.70
CA VAL A 48 -10.07 -3.94 -15.53
C VAL A 48 -9.06 -5.09 -15.54
N ALA A 49 -7.78 -4.79 -15.72
CA ALA A 49 -6.74 -5.81 -15.88
C ALA A 49 -6.45 -6.60 -14.59
N LEU A 50 -6.72 -6.03 -13.41
CA LEU A 50 -6.42 -6.64 -12.12
C LEU A 50 -7.51 -7.56 -11.57
N GLN A 51 -8.71 -7.58 -12.17
CA GLN A 51 -9.83 -8.39 -11.68
C GLN A 51 -9.52 -9.89 -11.57
N GLU A 52 -8.67 -10.41 -12.48
CA GLU A 52 -8.21 -11.80 -12.41
C GLU A 52 -7.32 -12.02 -11.18
N ALA A 53 -6.35 -11.12 -10.94
CA ALA A 53 -5.41 -11.21 -9.84
C ALA A 53 -6.12 -11.07 -8.48
N GLU A 54 -7.06 -10.14 -8.37
CA GLU A 54 -7.88 -9.91 -7.17
C GLU A 54 -8.72 -11.15 -6.81
N ARG A 55 -9.41 -11.72 -7.81
CA ARG A 55 -10.22 -12.93 -7.60
C ARG A 55 -9.35 -14.11 -7.21
N TYR A 56 -8.29 -14.35 -7.96
CA TYR A 56 -7.36 -15.45 -7.70
C TYR A 56 -6.74 -15.34 -6.30
N ALA A 57 -6.34 -14.13 -5.90
CA ALA A 57 -5.75 -13.86 -4.60
C ALA A 57 -6.64 -14.31 -3.45
N LEU A 58 -7.94 -14.00 -3.50
CA LEU A 58 -8.90 -14.32 -2.43
C LEU A 58 -9.62 -15.67 -2.60
N SER A 59 -9.37 -16.41 -3.68
CA SER A 59 -9.93 -17.75 -3.90
C SER A 59 -8.86 -18.84 -3.93
N ASP A 60 -8.39 -19.20 -5.12
CA ASP A 60 -7.59 -20.40 -5.39
C ASP A 60 -6.22 -20.27 -4.75
N TYR A 61 -5.69 -19.04 -4.65
CA TYR A 61 -4.43 -18.79 -3.98
C TYR A 61 -4.53 -19.00 -2.47
N MET A 62 -5.60 -18.52 -1.83
CA MET A 62 -5.85 -18.80 -0.40
C MET A 62 -5.97 -20.31 -0.14
N VAL A 63 -6.71 -21.04 -0.99
CA VAL A 63 -6.83 -22.50 -0.90
C VAL A 63 -5.45 -23.17 -1.06
N ALA A 64 -4.66 -22.73 -2.04
CA ALA A 64 -3.32 -23.25 -2.27
C ALA A 64 -2.40 -23.00 -1.06
N LEU A 65 -2.37 -21.78 -0.51
CA LEU A 65 -1.55 -21.43 0.64
C LEU A 65 -1.93 -22.24 1.89
N ALA A 66 -3.23 -22.44 2.11
CA ALA A 66 -3.77 -23.24 3.22
C ALA A 66 -3.51 -24.76 3.08
N SER A 67 -3.26 -25.26 1.86
CA SER A 67 -2.99 -26.69 1.62
C SER A 67 -1.60 -27.19 2.07
N GLY A 68 -0.81 -26.31 2.68
CA GLY A 68 0.56 -26.59 3.14
C GLY A 68 1.62 -26.21 2.11
N ALA A 69 2.85 -25.96 2.56
CA ALA A 69 3.91 -25.35 1.74
C ALA A 69 4.22 -26.13 0.45
N ALA A 70 4.39 -27.46 0.54
CA ALA A 70 4.74 -28.29 -0.62
C ALA A 70 3.61 -28.35 -1.66
N LYS A 71 2.36 -28.54 -1.21
CA LYS A 71 1.20 -28.63 -2.11
C LYS A 71 0.84 -27.27 -2.70
N GLY A 72 0.83 -26.22 -1.87
CA GLY A 72 0.61 -24.85 -2.31
C GLY A 72 1.66 -24.39 -3.33
N ARG A 73 2.94 -24.77 -3.14
CA ARG A 73 3.99 -24.54 -4.15
C ARG A 73 3.62 -25.16 -5.49
N GLU A 74 3.20 -26.42 -5.50
CA GLU A 74 2.84 -27.15 -6.73
C GLU A 74 1.66 -26.49 -7.45
N THR A 75 0.63 -26.07 -6.72
CA THR A 75 -0.62 -25.58 -7.31
C THR A 75 -0.63 -24.09 -7.65
N ALA A 76 0.15 -23.25 -6.97
CA ALA A 76 0.11 -21.79 -7.14
C ALA A 76 1.29 -21.20 -7.91
N SER A 77 2.46 -21.84 -7.95
CA SER A 77 3.69 -21.17 -8.41
C SER A 77 3.61 -20.65 -9.85
N ASP A 78 3.00 -21.40 -10.77
CA ASP A 78 2.93 -21.00 -12.17
C ASP A 78 2.01 -19.80 -12.37
N THR A 79 0.87 -19.77 -11.67
CA THR A 79 -0.07 -18.62 -11.69
C THR A 79 0.56 -17.40 -11.04
N VAL A 80 1.19 -17.55 -9.87
CA VAL A 80 1.88 -16.45 -9.19
C VAL A 80 3.02 -15.91 -10.06
N ALA A 81 3.81 -16.76 -10.71
CA ALA A 81 4.86 -16.34 -11.64
C ALA A 81 4.29 -15.54 -12.83
N ARG A 82 3.19 -16.00 -13.43
CA ARG A 82 2.52 -15.28 -14.53
C ARG A 82 2.01 -13.92 -14.09
N LEU A 83 1.31 -13.85 -12.96
CA LEU A 83 0.72 -12.61 -12.44
C LEU A 83 1.81 -11.61 -12.04
N THR A 84 2.83 -12.04 -11.31
CA THR A 84 3.90 -11.17 -10.81
C THR A 84 4.99 -10.86 -11.83
N GLY A 85 5.13 -11.65 -12.89
CA GLY A 85 6.24 -11.53 -13.84
C GLY A 85 7.58 -12.06 -13.32
N LEU A 86 7.63 -12.59 -12.10
CA LEU A 86 8.85 -13.19 -11.55
C LEU A 86 9.19 -14.52 -12.25
N PRO A 87 10.48 -14.88 -12.34
CA PRO A 87 10.87 -16.20 -12.79
C PRO A 87 10.25 -17.29 -11.92
N VAL A 88 9.64 -18.31 -12.54
CA VAL A 88 8.91 -19.37 -11.83
C VAL A 88 9.77 -20.11 -10.81
N GLU A 89 11.06 -20.26 -11.07
CA GLU A 89 11.99 -20.91 -10.12
C GLU A 89 12.19 -20.09 -8.83
N ILE A 90 12.13 -18.76 -8.91
CA ILE A 90 12.14 -17.89 -7.72
C ILE A 90 10.85 -18.08 -6.94
N VAL A 91 9.71 -18.14 -7.62
CA VAL A 91 8.40 -18.37 -6.99
C VAL A 91 8.33 -19.75 -6.31
N ARG A 92 8.79 -20.80 -7.00
CA ARG A 92 8.83 -22.18 -6.47
C ARG A 92 9.74 -22.30 -5.26
N ARG A 93 10.93 -21.69 -5.31
CA ARG A 93 11.88 -21.68 -4.18
C ARG A 93 11.28 -21.06 -2.92
N ASN A 94 10.35 -20.13 -3.08
CA ASN A 94 9.66 -19.46 -1.98
C ASN A 94 8.23 -20.02 -1.75
N PHE A 95 7.94 -21.24 -2.22
CA PHE A 95 6.66 -21.92 -1.98
C PHE A 95 5.43 -21.08 -2.37
N ALA A 96 5.54 -20.37 -3.49
CA ALA A 96 4.58 -19.40 -3.99
C ALA A 96 4.32 -18.17 -3.11
N ARG A 97 4.96 -18.03 -1.94
CA ARG A 97 4.84 -16.87 -1.04
C ARG A 97 5.91 -15.86 -1.38
N ILE A 98 5.53 -14.64 -1.76
CA ILE A 98 6.46 -13.62 -2.24
C ILE A 98 6.54 -12.46 -1.23
N PRO A 99 7.64 -12.36 -0.45
CA PRO A 99 7.92 -11.19 0.36
C PRO A 99 8.09 -9.92 -0.50
N PRO A 100 7.62 -8.75 -0.03
CA PRO A 100 7.81 -7.50 -0.77
C PRO A 100 9.27 -7.21 -1.09
N SER A 101 10.19 -7.50 -0.16
CA SER A 101 11.62 -7.33 -0.37
C SER A 101 12.19 -8.24 -1.46
N LEU A 102 11.67 -9.47 -1.58
CA LEU A 102 12.04 -10.40 -2.65
C LEU A 102 11.54 -9.87 -3.99
N PHE A 103 10.27 -9.46 -4.08
CA PHE A 103 9.71 -8.92 -5.31
C PHE A 103 10.49 -7.69 -5.81
N ILE A 104 10.72 -6.72 -4.92
CA ILE A 104 11.50 -5.50 -5.19
C ILE A 104 12.90 -5.81 -5.73
N LYS A 105 13.53 -6.87 -5.21
CA LYS A 105 14.89 -7.25 -5.58
C LYS A 105 14.97 -8.04 -6.89
N GLU A 106 14.01 -8.91 -7.14
CA GLU A 106 14.12 -9.90 -8.22
C GLU A 106 13.42 -9.46 -9.51
N PHE A 107 12.41 -8.57 -9.45
CA PHE A 107 11.58 -8.22 -10.60
C PHE A 107 12.39 -7.70 -11.80
N ASP A 108 13.33 -6.77 -11.57
CA ASP A 108 14.17 -6.19 -12.63
C ASP A 108 15.67 -6.43 -12.41
N ARG A 109 15.99 -7.54 -11.76
CA ARG A 109 17.38 -7.92 -11.44
C ARG A 109 18.24 -8.12 -12.68
N ALA A 110 17.66 -8.64 -13.76
CA ALA A 110 18.36 -8.91 -15.02
C ALA A 110 18.97 -7.62 -15.62
N ASN A 111 18.31 -6.47 -15.42
CA ASN A 111 18.78 -5.16 -15.86
C ASN A 111 19.55 -4.40 -14.76
N ARG A 112 19.95 -5.10 -13.69
CA ARG A 112 20.67 -4.54 -12.53
C ARG A 112 19.91 -3.39 -11.86
N GLN A 113 18.58 -3.46 -11.84
CA GLN A 113 17.72 -2.50 -11.18
C GLN A 113 17.12 -3.08 -9.89
N VAL A 114 16.72 -2.19 -9.00
CA VAL A 114 15.90 -2.47 -7.81
C VAL A 114 14.68 -1.55 -7.83
N LEU A 115 13.51 -2.08 -7.51
CA LEU A 115 12.28 -1.30 -7.47
C LEU A 115 12.21 -0.41 -6.20
N SER A 116 11.34 0.60 -6.22
CA SER A 116 10.90 1.27 -5.00
C SER A 116 9.81 0.48 -4.31
N ARG A 117 9.84 0.48 -2.97
CA ARG A 117 8.72 -0.01 -2.17
C ARG A 117 7.53 0.96 -2.22
N TYR A 118 7.79 2.24 -2.42
CA TYR A 118 6.77 3.30 -2.45
C TYR A 118 6.03 3.39 -3.78
N ASP A 119 6.62 2.92 -4.88
CA ASP A 119 5.94 2.75 -6.17
C ASP A 119 6.70 1.69 -6.96
N GLY A 120 6.15 0.49 -7.05
CA GLY A 120 6.82 -0.64 -7.67
C GLY A 120 7.07 -0.50 -9.17
N SER A 121 6.47 0.50 -9.84
CA SER A 121 6.79 0.83 -11.24
C SER A 121 8.08 1.66 -11.39
N VAL A 122 8.55 2.26 -10.31
CA VAL A 122 9.76 3.09 -10.29
C VAL A 122 10.93 2.23 -9.85
N SER A 123 12.00 2.26 -10.63
CA SER A 123 13.24 1.53 -10.35
C SER A 123 14.46 2.43 -10.40
N GLY A 124 15.56 1.95 -9.83
CA GLY A 124 16.86 2.59 -9.93
C GLY A 124 18.00 1.58 -9.91
N PRO A 125 19.24 2.01 -10.23
CA PRO A 125 20.39 1.13 -10.26
C PRO A 125 20.59 0.43 -8.91
N ASP A 126 20.74 -0.89 -8.95
CA ASP A 126 20.97 -1.68 -7.75
C ASP A 126 22.44 -1.58 -7.31
N PRO A 127 22.73 -0.96 -6.15
CA PRO A 127 24.12 -0.84 -5.68
C PRO A 127 24.68 -2.16 -5.13
N ASN A 128 23.84 -3.18 -4.91
CA ASN A 128 24.22 -4.45 -4.30
C ASN A 128 23.70 -5.65 -5.12
N PRO A 129 24.13 -5.85 -6.38
CA PRO A 129 23.56 -6.87 -7.28
C PRO A 129 23.77 -8.31 -6.80
N ALA A 130 24.84 -8.58 -6.04
CA ALA A 130 25.11 -9.90 -5.47
C ALA A 130 24.25 -10.23 -4.24
N SER A 131 23.64 -9.24 -3.58
CA SER A 131 22.79 -9.44 -2.41
C SER A 131 21.48 -10.13 -2.78
N SER A 132 20.91 -10.95 -1.89
CA SER A 132 19.52 -11.44 -2.00
C SER A 132 18.49 -10.45 -1.47
N TRP A 133 18.94 -9.39 -0.79
CA TRP A 133 18.11 -8.33 -0.24
C TRP A 133 18.27 -7.01 -1.02
N PRO A 134 17.19 -6.21 -1.16
CA PRO A 134 17.24 -4.86 -1.74
C PRO A 134 17.89 -3.89 -0.76
N ARG A 135 19.22 -3.88 -0.75
CA ARG A 135 20.04 -2.96 0.05
C ARG A 135 20.34 -1.71 -0.76
N GLY A 136 20.16 -0.55 -0.17
CA GLY A 136 20.49 0.73 -0.80
C GLY A 136 19.40 1.77 -0.58
N PRO A 137 19.53 2.92 -1.24
CA PRO A 137 18.48 3.93 -1.25
C PRO A 137 17.25 3.42 -2.01
N ASP A 138 16.06 3.71 -1.49
CA ASP A 138 14.81 3.53 -2.21
C ASP A 138 14.70 4.57 -3.34
N PRO A 139 14.43 4.16 -4.59
CA PRO A 139 14.38 5.07 -5.74
C PRO A 139 13.41 6.25 -5.60
N VAL A 140 12.32 6.10 -4.85
CA VAL A 140 11.32 7.16 -4.63
C VAL A 140 11.61 7.89 -3.33
N LEU A 141 11.67 7.20 -2.19
CA LEU A 141 11.73 7.88 -0.90
C LEU A 141 13.03 8.66 -0.72
N ASP A 142 14.18 8.01 -0.92
CA ASP A 142 15.46 8.63 -0.62
C ASP A 142 15.82 9.74 -1.65
N SER A 143 15.19 9.73 -2.83
CA SER A 143 15.31 10.82 -3.81
C SER A 143 14.43 12.02 -3.50
N THR A 144 13.27 11.83 -2.84
CA THR A 144 12.35 12.92 -2.51
C THR A 144 12.61 13.57 -1.16
N VAL A 145 13.15 12.84 -0.18
CA VAL A 145 13.39 13.33 1.19
C VAL A 145 14.17 14.67 1.21
N PRO A 146 15.30 14.83 0.50
CA PRO A 146 16.05 16.09 0.51
C PRO A 146 15.27 17.24 -0.13
N LEU A 147 14.53 16.97 -1.20
CA LEU A 147 13.73 17.96 -1.93
C LEU A 147 12.61 18.51 -1.06
N TRP A 148 11.85 17.65 -0.39
CA TRP A 148 10.79 18.08 0.51
C TRP A 148 11.29 18.72 1.80
N THR A 149 12.42 18.25 2.32
CA THR A 149 13.07 18.88 3.47
C THR A 149 13.45 20.32 3.14
N GLY A 150 14.12 20.56 2.01
CA GLY A 150 14.48 21.91 1.57
C GLY A 150 13.26 22.80 1.34
N ALA A 151 12.27 22.30 0.60
CA ALA A 151 11.05 23.04 0.30
C ALA A 151 10.28 23.43 1.58
N PHE A 152 10.12 22.51 2.53
CA PHE A 152 9.42 22.80 3.78
C PHE A 152 10.19 23.78 4.67
N VAL A 153 11.51 23.62 4.80
CA VAL A 153 12.34 24.53 5.61
C VAL A 153 12.27 25.95 5.05
N GLN A 154 12.37 26.10 3.73
CA GLN A 154 12.23 27.39 3.07
C GLN A 154 10.84 27.99 3.30
N TYR A 155 9.78 27.22 3.06
CA TYR A 155 8.39 27.66 3.29
C TYR A 155 8.16 28.11 4.75
N ALA A 156 8.62 27.31 5.71
CA ALA A 156 8.45 27.61 7.13
C ALA A 156 9.18 28.91 7.53
N GLN A 157 10.39 29.13 7.03
CA GLN A 157 11.18 30.30 7.40
C GLN A 157 10.74 31.58 6.67
N ASP A 158 10.52 31.49 5.36
CA ASP A 158 10.33 32.66 4.49
C ASP A 158 8.86 33.08 4.40
N GLU A 159 7.94 32.11 4.30
CA GLU A 159 6.51 32.40 4.13
C GLU A 159 5.76 32.43 5.46
N LEU A 160 6.00 31.45 6.35
CA LEU A 160 5.35 31.41 7.67
C LEU A 160 6.07 32.24 8.74
N GLY A 161 7.31 32.65 8.49
CA GLY A 161 8.13 33.40 9.45
C GLY A 161 8.60 32.59 10.68
N TYR A 162 8.48 31.25 10.63
CA TYR A 162 8.90 30.37 11.72
C TYR A 162 10.40 30.14 11.68
N LYS A 163 11.13 30.84 12.57
CA LYS A 163 12.58 30.73 12.72
C LYS A 163 12.94 29.92 13.95
N THR A 164 13.77 28.91 13.78
CA THR A 164 14.21 28.01 14.84
C THR A 164 15.62 27.49 14.54
N ASP A 165 16.40 27.22 15.58
CA ASP A 165 17.69 26.53 15.47
C ASP A 165 17.53 25.00 15.39
N ALA A 166 16.31 24.49 15.53
CA ALA A 166 16.02 23.07 15.43
C ALA A 166 16.21 22.54 14.01
N THR A 167 16.85 21.37 13.88
CA THR A 167 16.97 20.67 12.59
C THR A 167 15.65 19.99 12.23
N TYR A 168 15.08 20.36 11.08
CA TYR A 168 13.94 19.63 10.53
C TYR A 168 14.38 18.22 10.08
N ARG A 169 13.73 17.20 10.62
CA ARG A 169 13.96 15.80 10.26
C ARG A 169 12.67 15.24 9.65
N LEU A 170 12.59 15.18 8.32
CA LEU A 170 11.42 14.61 7.62
C LEU A 170 11.13 13.17 8.07
N LEU A 171 12.18 12.35 8.22
CA LEU A 171 12.09 10.98 8.73
C LEU A 171 13.13 10.75 9.82
N ASN A 172 12.68 10.43 11.03
CA ASN A 172 13.58 10.20 12.16
C ASN A 172 13.82 8.70 12.39
N ARG A 173 14.97 8.21 11.90
CA ARG A 173 15.39 6.80 12.02
C ARG A 173 15.70 6.36 13.46
N GLU A 174 15.93 7.31 14.38
CA GLU A 174 16.18 7.03 15.81
C GLU A 174 14.89 6.84 16.60
N VAL A 175 13.84 7.58 16.25
CA VAL A 175 12.53 7.54 16.92
C VAL A 175 11.70 6.35 16.42
N ARG A 176 11.67 6.10 15.10
CA ARG A 176 10.87 5.03 14.49
C ARG A 176 10.96 3.66 15.22
N PRO A 177 12.14 3.10 15.53
CA PRO A 177 12.22 1.78 16.18
C PRO A 177 11.88 1.81 17.67
N LYS A 178 11.76 2.99 18.29
CA LYS A 178 11.44 3.20 19.70
C LYS A 178 9.98 3.62 19.91
N TRP A 179 9.21 3.73 18.84
CA TRP A 179 7.82 4.14 18.92
C TRP A 179 7.01 3.06 19.65
N ASP A 180 6.33 3.47 20.72
CA ASP A 180 5.38 2.61 21.41
C ASP A 180 4.03 2.73 20.72
N PHE A 181 3.62 1.65 20.06
CA PHE A 181 2.34 1.57 19.34
C PHE A 181 1.15 1.34 20.28
N GLY A 182 1.35 1.33 21.60
CA GLY A 182 0.29 1.10 22.58
C GLY A 182 -0.22 -0.34 22.60
N THR A 183 0.53 -1.27 22.01
CA THR A 183 0.31 -2.72 22.09
C THR A 183 0.82 -3.19 23.46
N SER A 184 -0.05 -3.79 24.27
CA SER A 184 0.26 -4.18 25.64
C SER A 184 0.04 -5.68 25.85
N PRO A 185 0.47 -6.27 26.98
CA PRO A 185 0.12 -7.65 27.31
C PRO A 185 -1.40 -7.93 27.35
N THR A 186 -2.23 -6.88 27.52
CA THR A 186 -3.71 -6.96 27.50
C THR A 186 -4.32 -6.51 26.16
N ARG A 187 -3.58 -5.78 25.32
CA ARG A 187 -3.85 -5.53 23.89
C ARG A 187 -2.81 -6.30 23.07
N GLN A 188 -2.90 -7.63 23.11
CA GLN A 188 -2.05 -8.52 22.33
C GLN A 188 -2.32 -8.29 20.83
N GLY A 189 -1.28 -8.08 20.03
CA GLY A 189 -1.40 -7.96 18.58
C GLY A 189 -0.73 -6.72 18.00
N TYR A 190 -1.25 -6.29 16.85
CA TYR A 190 -0.72 -5.20 16.05
C TYR A 190 -1.56 -3.93 16.25
N ALA A 191 -0.98 -2.76 15.95
CA ALA A 191 -1.75 -1.51 15.93
C ALA A 191 -2.82 -1.56 14.84
N GLY A 192 -4.01 -1.06 15.17
CA GLY A 192 -5.17 -0.98 14.29
C GLY A 192 -5.91 0.33 14.48
N ALA A 193 -6.59 0.79 13.43
CA ALA A 193 -7.39 2.02 13.44
C ALA A 193 -8.80 1.81 12.86
N LEU A 194 -9.11 0.58 12.40
CA LEU A 194 -10.39 0.32 11.74
C LEU A 194 -11.57 0.39 12.72
N GLU A 195 -11.38 -0.09 13.96
CA GLU A 195 -12.37 0.03 15.04
C GLU A 195 -12.65 1.50 15.39
N ASP A 196 -11.62 2.33 15.53
CA ASP A 196 -11.78 3.77 15.80
C ASP A 196 -12.56 4.48 14.69
N ILE A 197 -12.33 4.11 13.42
CA ILE A 197 -13.10 4.64 12.28
C ILE A 197 -14.57 4.21 12.40
N GLN A 198 -14.83 2.96 12.79
CA GLN A 198 -16.19 2.44 12.94
C GLN A 198 -16.94 3.13 14.08
N ASP A 199 -16.29 3.35 15.23
CA ASP A 199 -16.84 4.09 16.36
C ASP A 199 -17.13 5.55 16.00
N ALA A 200 -16.22 6.20 15.28
CA ALA A 200 -16.42 7.56 14.78
C ALA A 200 -17.62 7.65 13.82
N ARG A 201 -17.82 6.65 12.94
CA ARG A 201 -18.99 6.56 12.05
C ARG A 201 -20.28 6.25 12.80
N ALA A 202 -20.22 5.48 13.88
CA ALA A 202 -21.38 5.23 14.73
C ALA A 202 -21.82 6.51 15.48
N ALA A 203 -20.85 7.29 15.97
CA ALA A 203 -21.09 8.57 16.64
C ALA A 203 -21.54 9.67 15.67
N ASN A 204 -20.98 9.71 14.45
CA ASN A 204 -21.35 10.64 13.39
C ASN A 204 -21.66 9.86 12.11
N ARG A 205 -22.94 9.52 11.91
CA ARG A 205 -23.40 8.78 10.74
C ARG A 205 -23.20 9.53 9.42
N ALA A 206 -23.01 10.85 9.45
CA ALA A 206 -22.71 11.66 8.27
C ALA A 206 -21.20 11.76 7.98
N LEU A 207 -20.34 11.08 8.77
CA LEU A 207 -18.90 11.06 8.56
C LEU A 207 -18.55 10.37 7.24
N GLU A 208 -18.22 11.17 6.24
CA GLU A 208 -17.63 10.68 4.99
C GLU A 208 -16.20 10.19 5.24
N VAL A 209 -15.87 8.99 4.75
CA VAL A 209 -14.51 8.44 4.78
C VAL A 209 -14.13 8.02 3.36
N LEU A 210 -13.01 8.53 2.87
CA LEU A 210 -12.41 8.14 1.60
C LEU A 210 -11.02 7.56 1.87
N ILE A 211 -10.80 6.33 1.43
CA ILE A 211 -9.49 5.67 1.40
C ILE A 211 -8.99 5.71 -0.04
N ALA A 212 -7.87 6.40 -0.27
CA ALA A 212 -7.21 6.50 -1.56
C ALA A 212 -5.95 5.63 -1.56
N THR A 213 -5.81 4.70 -2.49
CA THR A 213 -4.68 3.77 -2.54
C THR A 213 -3.95 3.82 -3.89
N GLY A 214 -2.70 3.35 -3.94
CA GLY A 214 -1.99 3.12 -5.20
C GLY A 214 -1.95 1.65 -5.59
N TYR A 215 -2.28 1.32 -6.83
CA TYR A 215 -2.20 -0.06 -7.33
C TYR A 215 -0.81 -0.70 -7.15
N THR A 216 0.26 0.08 -7.33
CA THR A 216 1.66 -0.38 -7.25
C THR A 216 2.30 -0.10 -5.89
N ASP A 217 1.49 0.18 -4.86
CA ASP A 217 1.96 0.34 -3.48
C ASP A 217 2.41 -1.02 -2.91
N LEU A 218 3.68 -1.11 -2.53
CA LEU A 218 4.26 -2.32 -1.93
C LEU A 218 4.48 -2.19 -0.40
N ILE A 219 4.02 -1.09 0.20
CA ILE A 219 3.98 -0.86 1.65
C ILE A 219 2.63 -1.27 2.20
N THR A 220 1.57 -0.70 1.64
CA THR A 220 0.17 -0.94 2.06
C THR A 220 -0.65 -1.37 0.83
N PRO A 221 -0.60 -2.66 0.45
CA PRO A 221 -1.26 -3.14 -0.77
C PRO A 221 -2.74 -2.75 -0.84
N TYR A 222 -3.20 -2.31 -2.01
CA TYR A 222 -4.54 -1.74 -2.15
C TYR A 222 -5.66 -2.72 -1.79
N LEU A 223 -5.51 -4.00 -2.17
CA LEU A 223 -6.53 -5.01 -1.89
C LEU A 223 -6.74 -5.22 -0.38
N ALA A 224 -5.72 -4.97 0.45
CA ALA A 224 -5.86 -5.07 1.91
C ALA A 224 -6.92 -4.10 2.46
N GLN A 225 -7.00 -2.89 1.89
CA GLN A 225 -7.97 -1.88 2.33
C GLN A 225 -9.40 -2.32 2.01
N THR A 226 -9.62 -2.79 0.78
CA THR A 226 -10.92 -3.34 0.33
C THR A 226 -11.32 -4.56 1.16
N TYR A 227 -10.38 -5.46 1.43
CA TYR A 227 -10.62 -6.62 2.28
C TYR A 227 -11.08 -6.20 3.69
N LEU A 228 -10.36 -5.29 4.33
CA LEU A 228 -10.64 -4.82 5.69
C LEU A 228 -12.00 -4.14 5.81
N VAL A 229 -12.32 -3.20 4.92
CA VAL A 229 -13.61 -2.50 4.94
C VAL A 229 -14.76 -3.48 4.73
N ASN A 230 -14.59 -4.52 3.92
CA ASN A 230 -15.60 -5.55 3.71
C ASN A 230 -15.82 -6.48 4.92
N GLN A 231 -14.95 -6.44 5.95
CA GLN A 231 -15.17 -7.16 7.20
C GLN A 231 -16.00 -6.36 8.22
N LEU A 232 -16.21 -5.06 7.99
CA LEU A 232 -16.97 -4.22 8.90
C LEU A 232 -18.44 -4.61 8.90
N SER A 233 -19.03 -4.64 10.10
CA SER A 233 -20.48 -4.73 10.24
C SER A 233 -21.13 -3.48 9.63
N PRO A 234 -22.18 -3.61 8.80
CA PRO A 234 -22.90 -2.46 8.28
C PRO A 234 -23.46 -1.60 9.41
N LEU A 235 -23.32 -0.28 9.28
CA LEU A 235 -23.96 0.69 10.16
C LEU A 235 -25.15 1.30 9.43
N GLU A 236 -26.36 0.99 9.90
CA GLU A 236 -27.58 1.49 9.28
C GLU A 236 -27.62 3.02 9.26
N GLY A 237 -27.82 3.59 8.06
CA GLY A 237 -27.89 5.04 7.87
C GLY A 237 -26.56 5.78 8.00
N ALA A 238 -25.43 5.10 8.19
CA ALA A 238 -24.12 5.73 8.13
C ALA A 238 -23.63 5.84 6.67
N SER A 239 -22.96 6.94 6.34
CA SER A 239 -22.24 7.08 5.08
C SER A 239 -21.25 5.92 4.89
N PRO A 240 -21.17 5.33 3.68
CA PRO A 240 -20.24 4.25 3.41
C PRO A 240 -18.79 4.74 3.46
N ILE A 241 -17.86 3.82 3.73
CA ILE A 241 -16.44 4.07 3.48
C ILE A 241 -16.20 3.89 1.98
N ALA A 242 -15.79 4.95 1.30
CA ALA A 242 -15.39 4.89 -0.10
C ALA A 242 -13.93 4.47 -0.20
N ILE A 243 -13.61 3.60 -1.16
CA ILE A 243 -12.25 3.21 -1.51
C ILE A 243 -12.05 3.54 -2.98
N GLU A 244 -10.97 4.24 -3.27
CA GLU A 244 -10.60 4.60 -4.63
C GLU A 244 -9.14 4.22 -4.88
N ASP A 245 -8.93 3.37 -5.88
CA ASP A 245 -7.61 2.88 -6.26
C ASP A 245 -7.10 3.67 -7.47
N TYR A 246 -5.87 4.17 -7.38
CA TYR A 246 -5.25 5.04 -8.38
C TYR A 246 -4.01 4.41 -8.99
N ALA A 247 -3.68 4.80 -10.22
CA ALA A 247 -2.37 4.49 -10.78
C ALA A 247 -1.28 5.13 -9.92
N GLY A 248 -0.20 4.41 -9.63
CA GLY A 248 0.84 4.85 -8.70
C GLY A 248 0.96 3.96 -7.47
N GLY A 249 1.95 4.27 -6.66
CA GLY A 249 2.19 3.56 -5.41
C GLY A 249 1.67 4.29 -4.18
N HIS A 250 2.36 4.13 -3.06
CA HIS A 250 2.03 4.67 -1.75
C HIS A 250 1.77 6.17 -1.77
N MET A 251 2.57 6.92 -2.52
CA MET A 251 2.41 8.36 -2.73
C MET A 251 1.80 8.63 -4.10
N LEU A 252 0.63 8.03 -4.38
CA LEU A 252 -0.05 8.08 -5.68
C LEU A 252 -0.19 9.49 -6.28
N TYR A 253 -0.29 10.51 -5.42
CA TYR A 253 -0.40 11.92 -5.79
C TYR A 253 0.88 12.51 -6.41
N LEU A 254 1.99 11.78 -6.43
CA LEU A 254 3.17 12.17 -7.20
C LEU A 254 2.92 12.04 -8.70
N ARG A 255 2.04 11.13 -9.13
CA ARG A 255 1.61 11.02 -10.53
C ARG A 255 0.60 12.13 -10.87
N PRO A 256 0.80 12.91 -11.94
CA PRO A 256 -0.08 14.04 -12.26
C PRO A 256 -1.56 13.67 -12.47
N ASP A 257 -1.84 12.56 -13.17
CA ASP A 257 -3.22 12.11 -13.41
C ASP A 257 -3.91 11.67 -12.12
N SER A 258 -3.22 10.85 -11.32
CA SER A 258 -3.74 10.39 -10.03
C SER A 258 -3.94 11.54 -9.04
N ARG A 259 -3.07 12.55 -9.04
CA ARG A 259 -3.25 13.78 -8.24
C ARG A 259 -4.51 14.56 -8.64
N ARG A 260 -4.76 14.69 -9.95
CA ARG A 260 -5.99 15.35 -10.46
C ARG A 260 -7.24 14.55 -10.11
N ALA A 261 -7.20 13.24 -10.28
CA ALA A 261 -8.30 12.35 -9.93
C ALA A 261 -8.58 12.40 -8.42
N LEU A 262 -7.56 12.28 -7.57
CA LEU A 262 -7.68 12.38 -6.12
C LEU A 262 -8.33 13.70 -5.71
N LYS A 263 -7.89 14.83 -6.28
CA LYS A 263 -8.51 16.14 -6.02
C LYS A 263 -10.01 16.12 -6.32
N LYS A 264 -10.40 15.61 -7.49
CA LYS A 264 -11.81 15.53 -7.91
C LYS A 264 -12.65 14.67 -6.96
N ASP A 265 -12.12 13.52 -6.55
CA ASP A 265 -12.83 12.58 -5.69
C ASP A 265 -12.98 13.15 -4.26
N VAL A 266 -11.96 13.86 -3.77
CA VAL A 266 -11.99 14.57 -2.48
C VAL A 266 -12.96 15.76 -2.53
N GLU A 267 -13.00 16.54 -3.61
CA GLU A 267 -13.98 17.62 -3.80
C GLU A 267 -15.42 17.06 -3.75
N ALA A 268 -15.68 15.97 -4.48
CA ALA A 268 -16.97 15.30 -4.46
C ALA A 268 -17.34 14.77 -3.06
N MET A 269 -16.37 14.25 -2.30
CA MET A 269 -16.58 13.83 -0.91
C MET A 269 -16.96 15.02 -0.02
N TYR A 270 -16.27 16.15 -0.12
CA TYR A 270 -16.59 17.34 0.67
C TYR A 270 -17.98 17.90 0.32
N GLU A 271 -18.36 17.90 -0.96
CA GLU A 271 -19.72 18.31 -1.35
C GLU A 271 -20.80 17.43 -0.71
N ARG A 272 -20.58 16.12 -0.59
CA ARG A 272 -21.51 15.22 0.12
C ARG A 272 -21.55 15.53 1.62
N ALA A 273 -20.38 15.68 2.26
CA ALA A 273 -20.28 15.98 3.68
C ALA A 273 -20.98 17.30 4.08
N LEU A 274 -20.90 18.32 3.21
CA LEU A 274 -21.56 19.61 3.43
C LEU A 274 -23.08 19.52 3.25
N LYS A 275 -23.58 18.61 2.41
CA LYS A 275 -25.03 18.40 2.22
C LYS A 275 -25.65 17.54 3.32
N SER A 276 -24.87 16.64 3.94
CA SER A 276 -25.33 15.72 5.00
C SER A 276 -25.28 16.33 6.40
N SER A 277 -24.60 17.46 6.57
CA SER A 277 -24.64 18.23 7.82
C SER A 277 -26.03 18.85 7.99
N PRO A 278 -26.73 18.68 9.12
CA PRO A 278 -27.97 19.40 9.37
C PRO A 278 -27.69 20.90 9.24
N GLN A 279 -28.44 21.59 8.39
CA GLN A 279 -28.51 23.04 8.50
C GLN A 279 -29.08 23.32 9.90
N GLY A 280 -28.26 23.89 10.77
CA GLY A 280 -28.66 24.29 12.11
C GLY A 280 -29.80 25.29 12.10
#